data_AF-A0A5N3W3N4-F1
#
_entry.id   AF-A0A5N3W3N4-F1
#
_cell.length_a   1.000
_cell.length_b   1.000
_cell.length_c   1.000
_cell.angle_alpha   90.00
_cell.angle_beta   90.00
_cell.angle_gamma   90.00
#
_symmetry.space_group_name_H-M   'P 1'
#
loop_
_entity.id
_entity.type
_entity.pdbx_description
1 polymer ?
#
loop_
_entity_poly.entity_id
_entity_poly.type
_entity_poly.pdbx_seq_one_letter_code
_entity_poly.pdbx_strand_id
1 'polypeptide(L)'
;MGLFITGILSLDYNSLNVRLRRVTWQNLRLLRRMSNSFPIECLQESKAFELPQEILSHSQSLKRNIKEAFYKMSRQAFHIFTQDTFKPTWEETHLSQVQVGLDHQLRYLEQCLEEEEDGNEDTGEREETLRSSSPPAGNLELRRYFNRIDRFLKDKKRSPCAWEIVRMEIRRCFYFFQKLTALLRRR
;
A
#
# COMPACT_ATOMS: atom_id res chain seq x y z
N MET A 1 -12.68 0.98 -47.59
CA MET A 1 -11.60 1.90 -47.18
C MET A 1 -12.20 2.84 -46.15
N GLY A 2 -11.92 2.84 -44.86
CA GLY A 2 -11.07 2.10 -43.94
C GLY A 2 -11.50 2.58 -42.55
N LEU A 3 -11.49 1.67 -41.56
CA LEU A 3 -12.09 1.82 -40.24
C LEU A 3 -11.51 3.00 -39.45
N PHE A 4 -12.38 3.80 -38.80
CA PHE A 4 -11.98 4.78 -37.80
C PHE A 4 -11.48 4.03 -36.55
N ILE A 5 -10.16 3.96 -36.36
CA ILE A 5 -9.58 3.51 -35.10
C ILE A 5 -9.77 4.65 -34.10
N THR A 6 -10.72 4.48 -33.18
CA THR A 6 -10.83 5.29 -31.96
C THR A 6 -9.57 5.06 -31.15
N GLY A 7 -8.69 6.06 -31.11
CA GLY A 7 -7.52 6.06 -30.24
C GLY A 7 -7.98 5.89 -28.80
N ILE A 8 -7.55 4.80 -28.17
CA ILE A 8 -7.67 4.59 -26.74
C ILE A 8 -6.98 5.78 -26.07
N LEU A 9 -7.72 6.51 -25.24
CA LEU A 9 -7.18 7.61 -24.44
C LEU A 9 -6.12 7.02 -23.50
N SER A 10 -4.85 7.07 -23.93
CA SER A 10 -3.70 6.87 -23.06
C SER A 10 -3.89 7.77 -21.85
N LEU A 11 -4.21 7.20 -20.68
CA LEU A 11 -4.17 7.96 -19.45
C LEU A 11 -2.73 8.47 -19.29
N ASP A 12 -2.54 9.78 -19.29
CA ASP A 12 -1.21 10.36 -19.07
C ASP A 12 -0.66 9.86 -17.72
N TYR A 13 0.54 9.27 -17.72
CA TYR A 13 1.27 8.80 -16.55
C TYR A 13 1.35 9.86 -15.42
N ASN A 14 1.32 11.16 -15.76
CA ASN A 14 1.23 12.23 -14.76
C ASN A 14 -0.11 12.23 -14.01
N SER A 15 -1.21 11.89 -14.70
CA SER A 15 -2.56 11.75 -14.13
C SER A 15 -2.62 10.63 -13.10
N LEU A 16 -1.98 9.49 -13.40
CA LEU A 16 -1.95 8.32 -12.51
C LEU A 16 -1.22 8.59 -11.20
N ASN A 17 -0.04 9.22 -11.24
CA ASN A 17 0.69 9.58 -10.02
C ASN A 17 -0.04 10.61 -9.15
N VAL A 18 -0.68 11.61 -9.78
CA VAL A 18 -1.51 12.59 -9.06
C VAL A 18 -2.70 11.89 -8.39
N ARG A 19 -3.31 10.93 -9.08
CA ARG A 19 -4.44 10.17 -8.56
C ARG A 19 -4.03 9.28 -7.39
N LEU A 20 -2.95 8.52 -7.54
CA LEU A 20 -2.40 7.68 -6.48
C LEU A 20 -2.16 8.51 -5.21
N ARG A 21 -1.48 9.65 -5.35
CA ARG A 21 -1.23 10.59 -4.25
C ARG A 21 -2.51 11.07 -3.57
N ARG A 22 -3.54 11.40 -4.36
CA ARG A 22 -4.84 11.87 -3.84
C ARG A 22 -5.51 10.77 -3.00
N VAL A 23 -5.56 9.55 -3.52
CA VAL A 23 -6.17 8.40 -2.84
C VAL A 23 -5.40 8.05 -1.57
N THR A 24 -4.07 8.04 -1.62
CA THR A 24 -3.20 7.83 -0.43
C THR A 24 -3.49 8.85 0.66
N TRP A 25 -3.61 10.13 0.29
CA TRP A 25 -3.91 11.19 1.24
C TRP A 25 -5.30 11.06 1.85
N GLN A 26 -6.30 10.65 1.06
CA GLN A 26 -7.64 10.35 1.56
C GLN A 26 -7.60 9.21 2.59
N ASN A 27 -6.93 8.10 2.27
CA ASN A 27 -6.76 6.97 3.20
C ASN A 27 -6.06 7.39 4.50
N LEU A 28 -5.00 8.20 4.42
CA LEU A 28 -4.33 8.75 5.61
C LEU A 28 -5.28 9.59 6.47
N ARG A 29 -6.14 10.41 5.85
CA ARG A 29 -7.13 11.24 6.54
C ARG A 29 -8.21 10.38 7.20
N LEU A 30 -8.64 9.31 6.54
CA LEU A 30 -9.61 8.36 7.08
C LEU A 30 -9.03 7.63 8.29
N LEU A 31 -7.84 7.04 8.18
CA LEU A 31 -7.12 6.38 9.28
C LEU A 31 -6.94 7.30 10.50
N ARG A 32 -6.68 8.60 10.26
CA ARG A 32 -6.60 9.60 11.33
C ARG A 32 -7.94 9.79 12.04
N ARG A 33 -9.05 9.79 11.31
CA ARG A 33 -10.40 10.06 11.82
C ARG A 33 -11.07 8.87 12.49
N MET A 34 -10.62 7.64 12.25
CA MET A 34 -11.21 6.45 12.87
C MET A 34 -11.20 6.48 14.41
N SER A 35 -10.31 7.26 15.01
CA SER A 35 -10.20 7.41 16.46
C SER A 35 -9.73 8.82 16.81
N ASN A 36 -10.39 9.43 17.79
CA ASN A 36 -10.19 10.83 18.18
C ASN A 36 -8.80 11.06 18.77
N SER A 37 -8.39 10.25 19.74
CA SER A 37 -7.10 10.31 20.42
C SER A 37 -6.58 8.90 20.68
N PHE A 38 -5.25 8.76 20.77
CA PHE A 38 -4.65 7.49 21.17
C PHE A 38 -4.86 7.29 22.69
N PRO A 39 -5.47 6.17 23.14
CA PRO A 39 -5.66 5.94 24.57
C PRO A 39 -4.33 5.72 25.27
N ILE A 40 -4.08 6.44 26.37
CA ILE A 40 -2.78 6.43 27.07
C ILE A 40 -2.48 5.05 27.66
N GLU A 41 -3.52 4.35 28.11
CA GLU A 41 -3.45 2.97 28.59
C GLU A 41 -2.85 2.01 27.55
N CYS A 42 -3.04 2.28 26.25
CA CYS A 42 -2.51 1.46 25.18
C CYS A 42 -0.99 1.62 24.98
N LEU A 43 -0.35 2.62 25.61
CA LEU A 43 1.11 2.79 25.55
C LEU A 43 1.86 1.58 26.14
N GLN A 44 1.26 0.90 27.11
CA GLN A 44 1.84 -0.31 27.74
C GLN A 44 1.95 -1.48 26.75
N GLU A 45 1.14 -1.49 25.68
CA GLU A 45 1.19 -2.51 24.63
C GLU A 45 2.06 -2.09 23.43
N SER A 46 2.69 -0.92 23.48
CA SER A 46 3.43 -0.36 22.35
C SER A 46 4.46 -1.34 21.78
N LYS A 47 4.52 -1.39 20.45
CA LYS A 47 5.42 -2.28 19.71
C LYS A 47 6.07 -1.52 18.58
N ALA A 48 7.40 -1.55 18.53
CA ALA A 48 8.14 -1.22 17.33
C ALA A 48 8.03 -2.40 16.35
N PHE A 49 7.39 -2.19 15.21
CA PHE A 49 7.26 -3.21 14.15
C PHE A 49 8.44 -3.23 13.16
N GLU A 50 9.32 -2.22 13.25
CA GLU A 50 10.51 -2.08 12.41
C GLU A 50 10.12 -2.07 10.92
N LEU A 51 9.39 -1.03 10.49
CA LEU A 51 9.10 -0.79 9.07
C LEU A 51 10.43 -0.71 8.31
N PRO A 52 10.72 -1.65 7.39
CA PRO A 52 11.98 -1.64 6.66
C PRO A 52 12.11 -0.33 5.89
N GLN A 53 13.21 0.40 6.09
CA GLN A 53 13.45 1.65 5.35
C GLN A 53 14.09 1.35 4.00
N GLU A 54 14.70 0.17 3.88
CA GLU A 54 15.39 -0.38 2.73
C GLU A 54 14.44 -0.87 1.63
N ILE A 55 13.13 -0.64 1.74
CA ILE A 55 12.12 -0.95 0.72
C ILE A 55 12.50 -0.37 -0.66
N LEU A 56 13.32 0.68 -0.68
CA LEU A 56 13.80 1.36 -1.88
C LEU A 56 15.13 0.84 -2.43
N SER A 57 15.82 -0.05 -1.72
CA SER A 57 17.28 -0.14 -1.86
C SER A 57 17.79 -1.07 -2.96
N HIS A 58 16.95 -1.81 -3.69
CA HIS A 58 17.43 -2.77 -4.69
C HIS A 58 16.63 -2.75 -6.02
N SER A 59 17.31 -2.37 -7.12
CA SER A 59 17.05 -2.69 -8.56
C SER A 59 16.65 -1.57 -9.56
N GLN A 60 16.80 -1.93 -10.85
CA GLN A 60 16.98 -1.17 -12.11
C GLN A 60 15.99 -0.04 -12.44
N SER A 61 14.78 -0.02 -11.85
CA SER A 61 13.85 1.12 -11.97
C SER A 61 13.20 1.48 -10.62
N LEU A 62 13.73 2.53 -9.98
CA LEU A 62 13.26 3.04 -8.68
C LEU A 62 11.73 3.28 -8.65
N LYS A 63 11.13 3.67 -9.78
CA LYS A 63 9.69 3.98 -9.89
C LYS A 63 8.79 2.75 -9.82
N ARG A 64 9.07 1.70 -10.61
CA ARG A 64 8.32 0.43 -10.58
C ARG A 64 8.44 -0.23 -9.21
N ASN A 65 9.65 -0.25 -8.64
CA ASN A 65 9.90 -0.78 -7.30
C ASN A 65 9.07 -0.07 -6.21
N ILE A 66 8.96 1.26 -6.29
CA ILE A 66 8.11 2.04 -5.37
C ILE A 66 6.64 1.66 -5.53
N LYS A 67 6.14 1.53 -6.77
CA LYS A 67 4.74 1.14 -7.04
C LYS A 67 4.43 -0.27 -6.55
N GLU A 68 5.29 -1.24 -6.82
CA GLU A 68 5.12 -2.62 -6.34
C GLU A 68 5.16 -2.73 -4.81
N ALA A 69 6.10 -2.02 -4.17
CA ALA A 69 6.13 -1.93 -2.71
C ALA A 69 4.83 -1.33 -2.18
N PHE A 70 4.35 -0.26 -2.83
CA PHE A 70 3.11 0.38 -2.43
C PHE A 70 1.90 -0.54 -2.58
N TYR A 71 1.80 -1.26 -3.69
CA TYR A 71 0.76 -2.26 -3.92
C TYR A 71 0.75 -3.30 -2.80
N LYS A 72 1.92 -3.87 -2.47
CA LYS A 72 2.04 -4.90 -1.44
C LYS A 72 1.61 -4.41 -0.07
N MET A 73 2.05 -3.25 0.42
CA MET A 73 1.61 -2.81 1.75
C MET A 73 0.15 -2.34 1.76
N SER A 74 -0.37 -1.80 0.64
CA SER A 74 -1.80 -1.49 0.50
C SER A 74 -2.64 -2.76 0.64
N ARG A 75 -2.19 -3.85 0.02
CA ARG A 75 -2.89 -5.15 0.05
C ARG A 75 -2.86 -5.75 1.44
N GLN A 76 -1.72 -5.65 2.14
CA GLN A 76 -1.61 -6.12 3.51
C GLN A 76 -2.46 -5.27 4.48
N ALA A 77 -2.49 -3.96 4.30
CA ALA A 77 -3.37 -3.08 5.07
C ALA A 77 -4.85 -3.41 4.83
N PHE A 78 -5.24 -3.61 3.58
CA PHE A 78 -6.60 -4.04 3.23
C PHE A 78 -6.96 -5.35 3.93
N HIS A 79 -6.11 -6.36 3.82
CA HIS A 79 -6.31 -7.65 4.48
C HIS A 79 -6.52 -7.51 5.99
N ILE A 80 -5.74 -6.67 6.67
CA ILE A 80 -5.88 -6.42 8.11
C ILE A 80 -7.27 -5.85 8.46
N PHE A 81 -7.75 -4.87 7.68
CA PHE A 81 -9.04 -4.21 7.96
C PHE A 81 -10.25 -5.01 7.50
N THR A 82 -10.09 -6.07 6.70
CA THR A 82 -11.19 -6.91 6.22
C THR A 82 -11.28 -8.28 6.91
N GLN A 83 -10.45 -8.56 7.92
CA GLN A 83 -10.53 -9.85 8.62
C GLN A 83 -11.85 -9.96 9.42
N ASP A 84 -12.57 -11.08 9.31
CA ASP A 84 -13.85 -11.30 10.03
C ASP A 84 -13.74 -11.23 11.55
N THR A 85 -12.54 -11.49 12.08
CA THR A 85 -12.23 -11.39 13.52
C THR A 85 -12.06 -9.95 14.00
N PHE A 86 -12.13 -8.98 13.09
CA PHE A 86 -12.00 -7.57 13.40
C PHE A 86 -13.33 -7.06 13.97
N LYS A 87 -13.37 -6.89 15.30
CA LYS A 87 -14.47 -6.23 16.01
C LYS A 87 -13.95 -4.89 16.54
N PRO A 88 -13.96 -3.83 15.72
CA PRO A 88 -13.43 -2.55 16.14
C PRO A 88 -14.24 -1.92 17.26
N THR A 89 -13.57 -1.12 18.08
CA THR A 89 -14.19 -0.08 18.90
C THR A 89 -14.55 1.18 18.09
N TRP A 90 -14.13 1.23 16.82
CA TRP A 90 -14.40 2.33 15.88
C TRP A 90 -15.78 2.21 15.26
N GLU A 91 -16.35 3.35 14.86
CA GLU A 91 -17.61 3.38 14.13
C GLU A 91 -17.49 2.62 12.80
N GLU A 92 -18.47 1.76 12.50
CA GLU A 92 -18.51 0.94 11.27
C GLU A 92 -18.39 1.77 10.00
N THR A 93 -18.92 2.99 10.02
CA THR A 93 -18.85 3.97 8.92
C THR A 93 -17.40 4.34 8.57
N HIS A 94 -16.56 4.57 9.58
CA HIS A 94 -15.15 4.89 9.39
C HIS A 94 -14.36 3.70 8.84
N LEU A 95 -14.65 2.48 9.31
CA LEU A 95 -14.05 1.27 8.78
C LEU A 95 -14.39 1.07 7.30
N SER A 96 -15.69 1.13 6.96
CA SER A 96 -16.15 0.96 5.59
C SER A 96 -15.47 1.93 4.63
N GLN A 97 -15.32 3.20 5.04
CA GLN A 97 -14.61 4.21 4.23
C GLN A 97 -13.14 3.85 4.01
N VAL A 98 -12.44 3.35 5.04
CA VAL A 98 -11.04 2.92 4.89
C VAL A 98 -10.94 1.72 3.96
N GLN A 99 -11.82 0.72 4.09
CA GLN A 99 -11.84 -0.45 3.22
C GLN A 99 -12.07 -0.07 1.75
N VAL A 100 -13.08 0.78 1.47
CA VAL A 100 -13.35 1.29 0.11
C VAL A 100 -12.18 2.10 -0.43
N GLY A 101 -11.58 2.97 0.39
CA GLY A 101 -10.43 3.77 -0.03
C GLY A 101 -9.19 2.94 -0.33
N LEU A 102 -8.97 1.84 0.41
CA LEU A 102 -7.89 0.88 0.16
C LEU A 102 -8.13 0.05 -1.09
N ASP A 103 -9.35 -0.44 -1.30
CA ASP A 103 -9.77 -1.13 -2.52
C ASP A 103 -9.54 -0.26 -3.76
N HIS A 104 -9.96 1.02 -3.70
CA HIS A 104 -9.69 1.99 -4.76
C HIS A 104 -8.19 2.15 -5.03
N GLN A 105 -7.38 2.26 -3.97
CA GLN A 105 -5.93 2.40 -4.10
C GLN A 105 -5.29 1.18 -4.75
N LEU A 106 -5.76 -0.03 -4.42
CA LEU A 106 -5.27 -1.28 -5.01
C LEU A 106 -5.55 -1.35 -6.51
N ARG A 107 -6.80 -1.10 -6.92
CA ARG A 107 -7.18 -1.09 -8.35
C ARG A 107 -6.33 -0.10 -9.16
N TYR A 108 -6.06 1.08 -8.60
CA TYR A 108 -5.20 2.06 -9.28
C TYR A 108 -3.75 1.61 -9.40
N LEU A 109 -3.22 0.97 -8.36
CA LEU A 109 -1.84 0.46 -8.38
C LEU A 109 -1.70 -0.73 -9.35
N GLU A 110 -2.70 -1.59 -9.47
CA GLU A 110 -2.75 -2.68 -10.46
C GLU A 110 -2.69 -2.11 -11.88
N GLN A 111 -3.60 -1.18 -12.21
CA GLN A 111 -3.59 -0.50 -13.52
C GLN A 111 -2.23 0.18 -13.81
N CYS A 112 -1.63 0.83 -12.81
CA CYS A 112 -0.32 1.50 -12.95
C CYS A 112 0.85 0.54 -13.24
N LEU A 113 0.74 -0.72 -12.84
CA LEU A 113 1.77 -1.75 -13.04
C LEU A 113 1.55 -2.46 -14.37
N GLU A 114 0.29 -2.72 -14.74
CA GLU A 114 -0.09 -3.31 -16.05
C GLU A 114 0.34 -2.39 -17.21
N GLU A 115 0.02 -1.09 -17.16
CA GLU A 115 0.42 -0.14 -18.21
C GLU A 115 1.96 0.00 -18.36
N GLU A 116 2.72 -0.23 -17.28
CA GLU A 116 4.19 -0.26 -17.32
C GLU A 116 4.74 -1.57 -17.92
N GLU A 117 3.98 -2.67 -17.88
CA GLU A 117 4.35 -3.91 -18.56
C GLU A 117 4.05 -3.82 -20.06
N ASP A 118 2.86 -3.36 -20.43
CA ASP A 118 2.43 -3.21 -21.83
C ASP A 118 3.27 -2.17 -22.59
N GLY A 119 3.65 -1.06 -21.95
CA GLY A 119 4.47 -0.01 -22.56
C GLY A 119 5.94 -0.38 -22.77
N ASN A 120 6.42 -1.49 -22.18
CA ASN A 120 7.78 -2.00 -22.36
C ASN A 120 7.87 -3.11 -23.42
N GLU A 121 6.76 -3.56 -24.01
CA GLU A 121 6.76 -4.58 -25.07
C GLU A 121 7.45 -4.12 -26.37
N ASP A 122 7.69 -2.81 -26.55
CA ASP A 122 8.33 -2.23 -27.74
C ASP A 122 9.88 -2.23 -27.67
N THR A 123 10.47 -2.63 -26.54
CA THR A 123 11.93 -2.78 -26.41
C THR A 123 12.25 -4.26 -26.23
N GLY A 124 12.79 -4.89 -27.28
CA GLY A 124 13.07 -6.32 -27.39
C GLY A 124 14.15 -6.87 -26.45
N GLU A 125 14.11 -6.54 -25.17
CA GLU A 125 14.87 -7.20 -24.12
C GLU A 125 13.88 -7.90 -23.19
N ARG A 126 13.54 -9.13 -23.59
CA ARG A 126 12.86 -10.10 -22.74
C ARG A 126 13.81 -10.48 -21.61
N GLU A 127 13.95 -9.61 -20.61
CA GLU A 127 14.69 -9.94 -19.40
C GLU A 127 13.82 -10.94 -18.63
N GLU A 128 14.27 -12.18 -18.67
CA GLU A 128 13.62 -13.41 -18.24
C GLU A 128 13.51 -13.52 -16.70
N THR A 129 13.13 -12.43 -16.02
CA THR A 129 13.11 -12.35 -14.54
C THR A 129 11.78 -12.76 -13.91
N LEU A 130 10.73 -13.01 -14.71
CA LEU A 130 9.45 -13.54 -14.23
C LEU A 130 9.50 -15.03 -13.82
N ARG A 131 10.64 -15.72 -13.98
CA ARG A 131 10.84 -17.11 -13.52
C ARG A 131 11.79 -17.26 -12.33
N SER A 132 12.23 -16.17 -11.70
CA SER A 132 12.90 -16.27 -10.40
C SER A 132 11.85 -16.51 -9.32
N SER A 133 11.76 -17.76 -8.86
CA SER A 133 10.93 -18.24 -7.74
C SER A 133 11.28 -17.62 -6.37
N SER A 134 12.23 -16.69 -6.32
CA SER A 134 12.55 -15.88 -5.15
C SER A 134 12.04 -14.43 -5.29
N PRO A 135 11.14 -13.96 -4.41
CA PRO A 135 10.74 -12.55 -4.39
C PRO A 135 11.97 -11.67 -4.09
N PRO A 136 12.10 -10.49 -4.74
CA PRO A 136 13.22 -9.58 -4.46
C PRO A 136 13.30 -9.28 -2.97
N ALA A 137 14.51 -9.14 -2.40
CA ALA A 137 14.72 -9.08 -0.95
C ALA A 137 13.82 -8.06 -0.21
N GLY A 138 13.52 -6.91 -0.82
CA GLY A 138 12.59 -5.91 -0.28
C GLY A 138 11.14 -6.42 -0.11
N ASN A 139 10.70 -7.36 -0.95
CA ASN A 139 9.39 -8.02 -0.84
C ASN A 139 9.35 -8.99 0.35
N LEU A 140 10.45 -9.71 0.61
CA LEU A 140 10.54 -10.59 1.77
C LEU A 140 10.50 -9.82 3.08
N GLU A 141 11.22 -8.70 3.18
CA GLU A 141 11.21 -7.86 4.40
C GLU A 141 9.85 -7.21 4.65
N LEU A 142 9.18 -6.72 3.61
CA LEU A 142 7.80 -6.23 3.73
C LEU A 142 6.84 -7.31 4.23
N ARG A 143 6.97 -8.54 3.73
CA ARG A 143 6.16 -9.66 4.20
C ARG A 143 6.45 -9.98 5.67
N ARG A 144 7.72 -10.02 6.08
CA ARG A 144 8.11 -10.23 7.48
C ARG A 144 7.55 -9.14 8.39
N TYR A 145 7.61 -7.89 7.95
CA TYR A 145 7.04 -6.74 8.65
C TYR A 145 5.54 -6.90 8.92
N PHE A 146 4.73 -7.20 7.89
CA PHE A 146 3.29 -7.41 8.10
C PHE A 146 2.96 -8.68 8.90
N ASN A 147 3.79 -9.71 8.80
CA ASN A 147 3.66 -10.88 9.68
C ASN A 147 3.88 -10.53 11.16
N ARG A 148 4.77 -9.58 11.48
CA ARG A 148 4.94 -9.09 12.86
C ARG A 148 3.67 -8.38 13.35
N ILE A 149 3.01 -7.61 12.48
CA ILE A 149 1.74 -6.94 12.79
C ILE A 149 0.61 -7.95 13.06
N ASP A 150 0.44 -8.94 12.18
CA ASP A 150 -0.59 -9.97 12.36
C ASP A 150 -0.35 -10.81 13.63
N ARG A 151 0.91 -11.17 13.91
CA ARG A 151 1.28 -11.87 15.14
C ARG A 151 0.97 -11.02 16.38
N PHE A 152 1.29 -9.74 16.36
CA PHE A 152 0.97 -8.84 17.47
C PHE A 152 -0.53 -8.77 17.75
N LEU A 153 -1.37 -8.66 16.70
CA LEU A 153 -2.82 -8.71 16.86
C LEU A 153 -3.29 -10.02 17.51
N LYS A 154 -2.71 -11.16 17.11
CA LYS A 154 -3.01 -12.48 17.69
C LYS A 154 -2.57 -12.58 19.15
N ASP A 155 -1.33 -12.18 19.47
CA ASP A 155 -0.75 -12.25 20.81
C ASP A 155 -1.52 -11.38 21.80
N LYS A 156 -1.97 -10.20 21.35
CA LYS A 156 -2.82 -9.29 22.13
C LYS A 156 -4.31 -9.64 22.08
N LYS A 157 -4.66 -10.81 21.54
CA LYS A 157 -6.05 -11.31 21.44
C LYS A 157 -6.99 -10.30 20.78
N ARG A 158 -6.46 -9.50 19.84
CA ARG A 158 -7.20 -8.46 19.11
C ARG A 158 -7.88 -7.45 20.05
N SER A 159 -7.21 -7.10 21.15
CA SER A 159 -7.68 -6.07 22.09
C SER A 159 -7.90 -4.72 21.38
N PRO A 160 -8.74 -3.83 21.94
CA PRO A 160 -8.87 -2.46 21.44
C PRO A 160 -7.53 -1.73 21.31
N CYS A 161 -6.64 -1.90 22.29
CA CYS A 161 -5.30 -1.31 22.26
C CYS A 161 -4.44 -1.85 21.13
N ALA A 162 -4.50 -3.15 20.85
CA ALA A 162 -3.79 -3.74 19.73
C ALA A 162 -4.23 -3.12 18.40
N TRP A 163 -5.54 -2.91 18.22
CA TRP A 163 -6.07 -2.26 17.03
C TRP A 163 -5.69 -0.79 16.90
N GLU A 164 -5.68 -0.02 18.00
CA GLU A 164 -5.18 1.35 17.98
C GLU A 164 -3.69 1.43 17.59
N ILE A 165 -2.87 0.52 18.10
CA ILE A 165 -1.45 0.44 17.74
C ILE A 165 -1.28 0.09 16.27
N VAL A 166 -2.02 -0.91 15.76
CA VAL A 166 -1.97 -1.28 14.35
C VAL A 166 -2.46 -0.14 13.45
N ARG A 167 -3.55 0.56 13.82
CA ARG A 167 -4.01 1.75 13.08
C ARG A 167 -2.91 2.79 12.95
N MET A 168 -2.20 3.06 14.04
CA MET A 168 -1.09 4.03 14.04
C MET A 168 0.07 3.57 13.16
N GLU A 169 0.41 2.28 13.18
CA GLU A 169 1.47 1.75 12.32
C GLU A 169 1.07 1.74 10.84
N ILE A 170 -0.19 1.41 10.50
CA ILE A 170 -0.68 1.54 9.12
C ILE A 170 -0.71 3.01 8.69
N ARG A 171 -1.11 3.93 9.57
CA ARG A 171 -1.02 5.38 9.27
C ARG A 171 0.42 5.81 9.01
N ARG A 172 1.41 5.28 9.76
CA ARG A 172 2.83 5.52 9.52
C ARG A 172 3.28 4.99 8.15
N CYS A 173 2.82 3.80 7.75
CA CYS A 173 3.06 3.25 6.42
C CYS A 173 2.56 4.20 5.31
N PHE A 174 1.33 4.69 5.44
CA PHE A 174 0.71 5.60 4.46
C PHE A 174 1.41 6.95 4.40
N TYR A 175 1.93 7.43 5.53
CA TYR A 175 2.78 8.61 5.55
C TYR A 175 4.11 8.39 4.83
N PHE A 176 4.74 7.22 5.02
CA PHE A 176 5.95 6.84 4.29
C PHE A 176 5.67 6.80 2.77
N PHE A 177 4.55 6.22 2.36
CA PHE A 177 4.12 6.21 0.95
C PHE A 177 3.90 7.58 0.36
N GLN A 178 3.28 8.49 1.11
CA GLN A 178 3.11 9.86 0.69
C GLN A 178 4.47 10.55 0.44
N LYS A 179 5.52 10.17 1.17
CA LYS A 179 6.89 10.64 0.90
C LYS A 179 7.50 9.99 -0.33
N LEU A 180 7.34 8.67 -0.50
CA LEU A 180 7.87 7.94 -1.66
C LEU A 180 7.24 8.41 -2.98
N THR A 181 5.95 8.70 -3.00
CA THR A 181 5.25 9.23 -4.19
C THR A 181 5.81 10.58 -4.64
N ALA A 182 6.46 11.36 -3.76
CA ALA A 182 7.18 12.57 -4.16
C ALA A 182 8.44 12.26 -5.00
N LEU A 183 9.05 11.09 -4.80
CA LEU A 183 10.21 10.62 -5.58
C LEU A 183 9.82 10.19 -6.99
N LEU A 184 8.59 9.71 -7.19
CA LEU A 184 8.04 9.38 -8.52
C LEU A 184 7.94 10.60 -9.46
N ARG A 185 8.01 11.82 -8.91
CA ARG A 185 7.89 13.08 -9.63
C ARG A 185 9.19 13.57 -10.27
N ARG A 186 10.37 13.08 -9.82
CA ARG A 186 11.65 13.52 -10.38
C ARG A 186 11.83 12.89 -11.77
N ARG A 187 11.92 13.76 -12.77
CA ARG A 187 12.39 13.50 -14.14
C ARG A 187 13.85 13.92 -14.19
#